data_AF-A0AAD2CVY0-F1
#
_entry.id   AF-A0AAD2CVY0-F1
#
_cell.length_a   1.000
_cell.length_b   1.000
_cell.length_c   1.000
_cell.angle_alpha   90.00
_cell.angle_beta   90.00
_cell.angle_gamma   90.00
#
_symmetry.space_group_name_H-M   'P 1'
#
loop_
_entity.id
_entity.type
_entity.pdbx_description
1 polymer ?
#
loop_
_entity_poly.entity_id
_entity_poly.type
_entity_poly.pdbx_seq_one_letter_code
_entity_poly.pdbx_strand_id
1 'polypeptide(L)'
;MEIKDAKFLTCIDTTVHYCSCIPMQNLKTDPVFAALDKIFRRYNKAGFQLKMIKCDRAFIPLTDDMLDNMGVTIGPTVAGDHEPTAEQNNRMLKERVRVALARLPYKVVPKVITECLGR
;
A
#
# COMPACT_ATOMS: atom_id res chain seq x y z
N MET A 1 0.18 6.61 0.42
CA MET A 1 -1.03 7.38 0.83
C MET A 1 -0.76 8.09 2.15
N GLU A 2 -1.27 9.30 2.35
CA GLU A 2 -1.11 10.06 3.60
C GLU A 2 -2.45 10.61 4.10
N ILE A 3 -2.70 10.51 5.42
CA ILE A 3 -3.88 11.03 6.12
C ILE A 3 -3.45 11.62 7.46
N LYS A 4 -3.61 12.95 7.65
CA LYS A 4 -3.31 13.64 8.92
C LYS A 4 -1.97 13.15 9.54
N ASP A 5 -0.90 13.25 8.75
CA ASP A 5 0.49 12.85 9.05
C ASP A 5 0.77 11.34 9.18
N ALA A 6 -0.26 10.49 9.11
CA ALA A 6 -0.08 9.04 9.04
C ALA A 6 0.15 8.61 7.58
N LYS A 7 1.27 7.90 7.35
CA LYS A 7 1.66 7.37 6.04
C LYS A 7 1.27 5.90 5.95
N PHE A 8 0.73 5.51 4.79
CA PHE A 8 0.27 4.16 4.51
C PHE A 8 0.77 3.70 3.14
N LEU A 9 1.18 2.43 3.07
CA LEU A 9 1.31 1.70 1.81
C LEU A 9 -0.03 1.08 1.49
N THR A 10 -0.53 1.38 0.31
CA THR A 10 -1.79 0.84 -0.19
C THR A 10 -1.52 0.02 -1.44
N CYS A 11 -2.11 -1.18 -1.48
CA CYS A 11 -2.08 -2.05 -2.63
C CYS A 11 -3.49 -2.52 -2.93
N ILE A 12 -3.79 -2.71 -4.21
CA ILE A 12 -5.03 -3.29 -4.67
C ILE A 12 -4.71 -4.41 -5.65
N ASP A 13 -5.32 -5.56 -5.44
CA ASP A 13 -5.32 -6.66 -6.40
C ASP A 13 -6.52 -6.49 -7.33
N THR A 14 -6.28 -6.43 -8.64
CA THR A 14 -7.33 -6.25 -9.65
C THR A 14 -8.09 -7.54 -9.96
N THR A 15 -7.57 -8.71 -9.57
CA THR A 15 -8.18 -10.02 -9.82
C THR A 15 -9.20 -10.37 -8.74
N VAL A 16 -8.80 -10.25 -7.47
CA VAL A 16 -9.67 -10.56 -6.33
C VAL A 16 -10.30 -9.30 -5.70
N HIS A 17 -9.99 -8.12 -6.24
CA HIS A 17 -10.45 -6.82 -5.72
C HIS A 17 -10.14 -6.63 -4.22
N TYR A 18 -9.04 -7.24 -3.76
CA TYR A 18 -8.61 -7.15 -2.37
C TYR A 18 -7.70 -5.93 -2.19
N CYS A 19 -8.02 -5.10 -1.19
CA CYS A 19 -7.21 -3.96 -0.83
C CYS A 19 -6.46 -4.21 0.48
N SER A 20 -5.13 -4.00 0.43
CA SER A 20 -4.26 -3.99 1.61
C SER A 20 -3.83 -2.57 1.95
N CYS A 21 -3.85 -2.23 3.24
CA CYS A 21 -3.40 -0.93 3.74
C CYS A 21 -2.50 -1.15 4.94
N ILE A 22 -1.20 -0.85 4.82
CA ILE A 22 -0.24 -1.04 5.90
C ILE A 22 0.33 0.31 6.34
N PRO A 23 0.25 0.65 7.64
CA PRO A 23 0.86 1.88 8.15
C PRO A 23 2.39 1.80 8.06
N MET A 24 3.00 2.91 7.68
CA MET A 24 4.45 3.07 7.60
C MET A 24 4.89 4.29 8.40
N GLN A 25 6.08 4.22 8.98
CA GLN A 25 6.67 5.37 9.67
C GLN A 25 7.12 6.44 8.66
N ASN A 26 7.78 6.02 7.58
CA ASN A 26 8.39 6.91 6.58
C ASN A 26 8.25 6.34 5.16
N LEU A 27 8.46 7.20 4.16
CA LEU A 27 8.47 6.86 2.72
C LEU A 27 9.86 6.40 2.23
N LYS A 28 10.75 5.99 3.15
CA LYS A 28 12.06 5.43 2.80
C LYS A 28 11.89 4.01 2.26
N THR A 29 12.91 3.50 1.58
CA THR A 29 12.95 2.15 0.99
C THR A 29 12.69 1.04 2.03
N ASP A 30 13.34 1.08 3.19
CA ASP A 30 13.27 -0.04 4.16
C ASP A 30 11.85 -0.22 4.76
N PRO A 31 11.16 0.85 5.22
CA PRO A 31 9.77 0.74 5.66
C PRO A 31 8.80 0.25 4.58
N VAL A 32 9.03 0.67 3.32
CA VAL A 32 8.21 0.23 2.18
C VAL A 32 8.42 -1.26 1.93
N PHE A 33 9.67 -1.73 1.97
CA PHE A 33 9.99 -3.16 1.83
C PHE A 33 9.36 -4.00 2.95
N ALA A 34 9.48 -3.57 4.21
CA ALA A 34 8.87 -4.28 5.33
C ALA A 34 7.34 -4.34 5.23
N ALA A 35 6.71 -3.31 4.66
CA ALA A 35 5.28 -3.31 4.37
C ALA A 35 4.96 -4.27 3.21
N LEU A 36 5.74 -4.27 2.13
CA LEU A 36 5.57 -5.23 1.02
C LEU A 36 5.72 -6.67 1.51
N ASP A 37 6.78 -7.03 2.25
CA ASP A 37 6.98 -8.38 2.78
C ASP A 37 5.76 -8.88 3.58
N LYS A 38 5.11 -8.01 4.37
CA LYS A 38 3.86 -8.36 5.07
C LYS A 38 2.72 -8.68 4.11
N ILE A 39 2.55 -7.90 3.05
CA ILE A 39 1.53 -8.13 2.01
C ILE A 39 1.81 -9.46 1.31
N PHE A 40 3.04 -9.67 0.87
CA PHE A 40 3.49 -10.90 0.22
C PHE A 40 3.24 -12.15 1.07
N ARG A 41 3.63 -12.11 2.34
CA ARG A 41 3.37 -13.21 3.28
C ARG A 41 1.88 -13.49 3.43
N ARG A 42 1.03 -12.46 3.34
CA ARG A 42 -0.43 -12.64 3.38
C ARG A 42 -0.95 -13.38 2.15
N TYR A 43 -0.51 -12.98 0.96
CA TYR A 43 -0.87 -13.67 -0.29
C TYR A 43 -0.33 -15.09 -0.32
N ASN A 44 0.93 -15.31 0.03
CA ASN A 44 1.56 -16.63 0.08
C ASN A 44 0.83 -17.57 1.06
N LYS A 45 0.47 -17.08 2.27
CA LYS A 45 -0.33 -17.87 3.23
C LYS A 45 -1.72 -18.22 2.72
N ALA A 46 -2.29 -17.38 1.87
CA ALA A 46 -3.58 -17.61 1.24
C ALA A 46 -3.47 -18.44 -0.06
N GLY A 47 -2.28 -18.88 -0.46
CA GLY A 47 -2.05 -19.70 -1.65
C GLY A 47 -1.96 -18.92 -2.96
N PHE A 48 -1.90 -17.59 -2.90
CA PHE A 48 -1.72 -16.73 -4.08
C PHE A 48 -0.25 -16.49 -4.37
N GLN A 49 0.10 -16.47 -5.66
CA GLN A 49 1.44 -16.08 -6.13
C GLN A 49 1.34 -14.73 -6.85
N LEU A 50 1.99 -13.72 -6.26
CA LEU A 50 2.14 -12.41 -6.90
C LEU A 50 3.17 -12.53 -8.03
N LYS A 51 2.79 -12.19 -9.27
CA LYS A 51 3.72 -12.23 -10.43
C LYS A 51 4.17 -10.85 -10.88
N MET A 52 3.29 -9.86 -10.75
CA MET A 52 3.52 -8.53 -11.30
C MET A 52 3.03 -7.47 -10.32
N ILE A 53 3.85 -6.46 -10.09
CA ILE A 53 3.47 -5.25 -9.38
C ILE A 53 3.49 -4.09 -10.38
N LYS A 54 2.36 -3.38 -10.47
CA LYS A 54 2.29 -2.10 -11.17
C LYS A 54 2.42 -1.01 -10.12
N CYS A 55 3.44 -0.16 -10.26
CA CYS A 55 3.66 0.95 -9.35
C CYS A 55 4.12 2.20 -10.10
N ASP A 56 3.90 3.34 -9.48
CA ASP A 56 4.41 4.61 -9.99
C ASP A 56 5.94 4.66 -9.92
N ARG A 57 6.50 5.56 -10.72
CA ARG A 57 7.95 5.74 -10.83
C ARG A 57 8.66 6.10 -9.52
N ALA A 58 7.93 6.66 -8.56
CA ALA A 58 8.45 6.98 -7.23
C ALA A 58 8.81 5.72 -6.41
N PHE A 59 8.32 4.54 -6.79
CA PHE A 59 8.61 3.26 -6.15
C PHE A 59 9.66 2.43 -6.89
N ILE A 60 10.20 2.94 -8.02
CA ILE A 60 11.33 2.35 -8.76
C ILE A 60 12.60 2.13 -7.91
N PRO A 61 12.96 2.93 -6.88
CA PRO A 61 14.13 2.59 -6.06
C PRO A 61 13.95 1.36 -5.15
N LEU A 62 12.86 0.60 -5.26
CA LEU A 62 12.87 -0.82 -4.86
C LEU A 62 13.88 -1.54 -5.76
N THR A 63 15.07 -1.79 -5.22
CA THR A 63 16.22 -2.34 -5.95
C THR A 63 15.84 -3.64 -6.67
N ASP A 64 16.32 -3.82 -7.90
CA ASP A 64 16.12 -5.05 -8.70
C ASP A 64 16.48 -6.32 -7.88
N ASP A 65 17.53 -6.25 -7.05
CA ASP A 65 17.92 -7.33 -6.12
C ASP A 65 16.81 -7.75 -5.14
N MET A 66 15.97 -6.81 -4.68
CA MET A 66 14.86 -7.11 -3.78
C MET A 66 13.72 -7.82 -4.50
N LEU A 67 13.54 -7.51 -5.78
CA LEU A 67 12.46 -8.04 -6.63
C LEU A 67 12.80 -9.42 -7.18
N ASP A 68 14.07 -9.63 -7.54
CA ASP A 68 14.59 -10.92 -7.95
C ASP A 68 14.49 -11.94 -6.81
N ASN A 69 14.78 -11.52 -5.57
CA ASN A 69 14.59 -12.38 -4.39
C ASN A 69 13.12 -12.73 -4.10
N MET A 70 12.17 -11.91 -4.57
CA MET A 70 10.73 -12.17 -4.41
C MET A 70 10.09 -12.87 -5.62
N GLY A 71 10.82 -12.99 -6.74
CA GLY A 71 10.31 -13.57 -7.98
C GLY A 71 9.20 -12.74 -8.64
N VAL A 72 9.20 -11.41 -8.45
CA VAL A 72 8.16 -10.51 -8.94
C VAL A 72 8.71 -9.48 -9.91
N THR A 73 8.03 -9.33 -11.04
CA THR A 73 8.37 -8.29 -12.01
C THR A 73 7.66 -6.98 -11.65
N ILE A 74 8.42 -5.89 -11.49
CA ILE A 74 7.83 -4.55 -11.50
C ILE A 74 7.61 -4.14 -12.95
N GLY A 75 6.38 -3.84 -13.31
CA GLY A 75 6.06 -3.09 -14.52
C GLY A 75 5.90 -1.62 -14.14
N PRO A 76 6.94 -0.78 -14.24
CA PRO A 76 6.77 0.64 -14.00
C PRO A 76 5.86 1.19 -15.10
N THR A 77 4.79 1.88 -14.73
CA THR A 77 3.94 2.56 -15.70
C THR A 77 4.74 3.66 -16.41
N VAL A 78 4.41 3.91 -17.69
CA VAL A 78 5.02 4.99 -18.48
C VAL A 78 4.77 6.31 -17.74
N ALA A 79 5.73 7.25 -17.75
CA ALA A 79 5.53 8.54 -17.08
C ALA A 79 4.31 9.24 -17.68
N GLY A 80 3.28 9.42 -16.85
CA GLY A 80 2.00 10.00 -17.23
C GLY A 80 0.83 9.02 -17.19
N ASP A 81 1.09 7.71 -17.20
CA ASP A 81 0.07 6.66 -17.15
C ASP A 81 -0.14 6.25 -15.68
N HIS A 82 -0.64 7.18 -14.88
CA HIS A 82 -1.03 6.91 -13.49
C HIS A 82 -2.08 5.79 -13.51
N GLU A 83 -1.90 4.74 -12.71
CA GLU A 83 -2.84 3.64 -12.67
C GLU A 83 -4.14 4.12 -11.98
N PRO A 84 -5.26 4.26 -12.73
CA PRO A 84 -6.44 4.96 -12.22
C PRO A 84 -7.12 4.18 -11.08
N THR A 85 -6.94 2.86 -11.02
CA THR A 85 -7.51 2.00 -9.99
C THR A 85 -6.89 2.28 -8.62
N ALA A 86 -5.57 2.49 -8.56
CA ALA A 86 -4.82 2.78 -7.36
C ALA A 86 -5.17 4.17 -6.83
N GLU A 87 -5.31 5.15 -7.71
CA GLU A 87 -5.77 6.49 -7.35
C GLU A 87 -7.21 6.47 -6.81
N GLN A 88 -8.12 5.79 -7.52
CA GLN A 88 -9.51 5.65 -7.09
C GLN A 88 -9.62 4.94 -5.74
N ASN A 89 -8.82 3.89 -5.52
CA ASN A 89 -8.75 3.19 -4.25
C ASN A 89 -8.22 4.09 -3.13
N ASN A 90 -7.14 4.84 -3.39
CA ASN A 90 -6.60 5.80 -2.42
C ASN A 90 -7.62 6.88 -2.06
N ARG A 91 -8.39 7.38 -3.04
CA ARG A 91 -9.48 8.34 -2.81
C ARG A 91 -10.58 7.73 -1.93
N MET A 92 -11.02 6.51 -2.24
CA MET A 92 -12.05 5.80 -1.48
C MET A 92 -11.61 5.55 -0.02
N LEU A 93 -10.38 5.07 0.18
CA LEU A 93 -9.82 4.85 1.52
C LEU A 93 -9.69 6.16 2.31
N LYS A 94 -9.21 7.23 1.68
CA LYS A 94 -9.08 8.55 2.33
C LYS A 94 -10.44 9.03 2.83
N GLU A 95 -11.46 8.91 1.99
CA GLU A 95 -12.81 9.37 2.34
C GLU A 95 -13.41 8.54 3.47
N ARG A 96 -13.29 7.21 3.42
CA ARG A 96 -13.77 6.34 4.50
C ARG A 96 -13.10 6.65 5.84
N VAL A 97 -11.78 6.86 5.85
CA VAL A 97 -11.06 7.21 7.07
C VAL A 97 -11.46 8.60 7.57
N ARG A 98 -11.64 9.59 6.67
CA ARG A 98 -12.11 10.93 7.04
C ARG A 98 -13.50 10.89 7.67
N VAL A 99 -14.45 10.18 7.07
CA VAL A 99 -15.81 10.02 7.61
C VAL A 99 -15.79 9.33 8.97
N ALA A 100 -14.98 8.28 9.13
CA ALA A 100 -14.83 7.59 10.41
C ALA A 100 -14.24 8.52 11.49
N LEU A 101 -13.19 9.27 11.16
CA LEU A 101 -12.55 10.22 12.07
C LEU A 101 -13.45 11.41 12.40
N ALA A 102 -14.26 11.90 11.46
CA ALA A 102 -15.19 13.01 11.70
C ALA A 102 -16.26 12.67 12.74
N ARG A 103 -16.60 11.38 12.89
CA ARG A 103 -17.53 10.87 13.92
C ARG A 103 -16.89 10.69 15.28
N LEU A 104 -15.56 10.78 15.38
CA LEU A 104 -14.80 10.55 16.60
C LEU A 104 -14.16 11.86 17.09
N PRO A 105 -13.92 12.03 18.39
CA PRO A 105 -13.34 13.26 18.94
C PRO A 105 -11.82 13.39 18.69
N TYR A 106 -11.28 12.72 17.67
CA TYR A 106 -9.84 12.67 17.41
C TYR A 106 -9.41 13.70 16.35
N LYS A 107 -8.49 14.58 16.75
CA LYS A 107 -7.88 15.56 15.83
C LYS A 107 -6.88 14.91 14.87
N VAL A 108 -6.17 13.87 15.32
CA VAL A 108 -5.18 13.08 14.57
C VAL A 108 -5.60 11.61 14.49
N VAL A 109 -5.01 10.81 13.60
CA VAL A 109 -5.28 9.37 13.55
C VAL A 109 -4.58 8.70 14.74
N PRO A 110 -5.31 8.10 15.70
CA PRO A 110 -4.68 7.41 16.81
C PRO A 110 -3.90 6.18 16.32
N LYS A 111 -2.75 5.90 16.94
CA LYS A 111 -1.87 4.78 16.58
C LYS A 111 -2.60 3.43 16.59
N VAL A 112 -3.50 3.22 17.55
CA VAL A 112 -4.33 2.01 17.64
C VAL A 112 -5.15 1.78 16.37
N ILE A 113 -5.71 2.85 15.77
CA ILE A 113 -6.47 2.75 14.52
C ILE A 113 -5.53 2.36 13.37
N THR A 114 -4.33 2.95 13.31
CA THR A 114 -3.35 2.61 12.26
C THR A 114 -2.89 1.15 12.34
N GLU A 115 -2.69 0.61 13.54
CA GLU A 115 -2.30 -0.79 13.75
C GLU A 115 -3.44 -1.77 13.39
N CYS A 116 -4.69 -1.42 13.71
CA CYS A 116 -5.85 -2.23 13.34
C CYS A 116 -6.08 -2.29 11.83
N LEU A 117 -5.76 -1.22 11.09
CA LEU A 117 -5.89 -1.18 9.63
C LEU A 117 -4.86 -2.08 8.92
N GLY A 118 -3.69 -2.29 9.53
CA GLY A 118 -2.60 -3.11 8.98
C GLY A 118 -2.63 -4.59 9.35
N ARG A 119 -3.72 -5.09 9.93
CA ARG A 119 -3.90 -6.50 10.32
C ARG A 119 -4.63 -7.34 9.28
#